data_AF-X1G8A3-F1
#
_entry.id   AF-X1G8A3-F1
#
_cell.length_a   1.000
_cell.length_b   1.000
_cell.length_c   1.000
_cell.angle_alpha   90.00
_cell.angle_beta   90.00
_cell.angle_gamma   90.00
#
_symmetry.space_group_name_H-M   'P 1'
#
loop_
_entity.id
_entity.type
_entity.pdbx_description
1 polymer ?
#
loop_
_entity_poly.entity_id
_entity_poly.type
_entity_poly.pdbx_seq_one_letter_code
_entity_poly.pdbx_strand_id
1 'polypeptide(L)' 'MADLAALQQTLGISFNDPSRLEQALVHSSYVNENPGFAPVSNERLEFLGDAILGFVVAEKLYQDFPLFR' A
#
# COMPACT_ATOMS: atom_id res chain seq x y z
N MET A 1 -0.32 14.20 -13.40
CA MET A 1 -0.86 13.59 -12.17
C MET A 1 -1.36 12.21 -12.52
N ALA A 2 -1.05 11.19 -11.72
CA ALA A 2 -1.55 9.84 -11.95
C ALA A 2 -3.09 9.85 -11.95
N ASP A 3 -3.71 9.13 -12.89
CA ASP A 3 -5.15 8.99 -12.90
C ASP A 3 -5.58 8.00 -11.80
N LEU A 4 -5.81 8.54 -10.61
CA LEU A 4 -6.23 7.75 -9.45
C LEU A 4 -7.60 7.07 -9.67
N ALA A 5 -8.47 7.64 -10.50
CA ALA A 5 -9.77 7.05 -10.81
C ALA A 5 -9.60 5.78 -11.65
N ALA A 6 -8.76 5.84 -12.69
CA ALA A 6 -8.44 4.67 -13.51
C ALA A 6 -7.75 3.56 -12.69
N LEU A 7 -6.84 3.93 -11.77
CA LEU A 7 -6.18 2.95 -10.90
C LEU A 7 -7.17 2.26 -9.95
N GLN A 8 -8.05 3.03 -9.29
CA GLN A 8 -9.10 2.47 -8.42
C GLN A 8 -10.03 1.52 -9.19
N GLN A 9 -10.41 1.89 -10.41
CA GLN A 9 -11.22 1.03 -11.28
C GLN A 9 -10.49 -0.27 -11.62
N THR A 10 -9.20 -0.20 -11.92
CA THR A 10 -8.36 -1.37 -12.24
C THR A 10 -8.21 -2.30 -11.04
N LEU A 11 -8.03 -1.74 -9.85
CA LEU A 11 -7.93 -2.49 -8.59
C LEU A 11 -9.28 -3.02 -8.09
N GLY A 12 -10.40 -2.49 -8.60
CA GLY A 12 -11.74 -2.78 -8.08
C GLY A 12 -11.96 -2.26 -6.65
N ILE A 13 -11.19 -1.27 -6.21
CA ILE A 13 -11.21 -0.73 -4.85
C ILE A 13 -11.44 0.78 -4.92
N SER A 14 -12.39 1.29 -4.14
CA SER A 14 -12.62 2.72 -3.96
C SER A 14 -12.05 3.18 -2.62
N PHE A 15 -11.22 4.22 -2.63
CA PHE A 15 -10.71 4.84 -1.41
C PHE A 15 -11.68 5.92 -0.94
N ASN A 16 -12.05 5.88 0.34
CA ASN A 16 -12.83 6.95 0.97
C ASN A 16 -12.05 8.27 1.02
N ASP A 17 -10.72 8.18 1.08
CA ASP A 17 -9.80 9.30 1.09
C ASP A 17 -8.74 9.09 -0.01
N PRO A 18 -8.90 9.75 -1.18
CA PRO A 18 -7.97 9.61 -2.31
C PRO A 18 -6.53 10.02 -1.97
N SER A 19 -6.32 10.86 -0.95
CA SER A 19 -4.98 11.28 -0.53
C SER A 19 -4.14 10.12 0.00
N ARG A 20 -4.79 9.05 0.49
CA ARG A 20 -4.12 7.82 0.93
C ARG A 20 -3.58 7.02 -0.24
N LEU A 21 -4.33 6.95 -1.33
CA LEU A 21 -3.87 6.30 -2.55
C LEU A 21 -2.76 7.14 -3.20
N GLU A 22 -2.91 8.46 -3.21
CA GLU A 22 -1.85 9.36 -3.67
C GLU A 22 -0.56 9.16 -2.86
N GLN A 23 -0.64 9.19 -1.52
CA GLN A 23 0.50 8.96 -0.64
C GLN A 23 1.15 7.58 -0.89
N ALA A 24 0.35 6.53 -1.08
CA ALA A 24 0.87 5.19 -1.34
C ALA A 24 1.73 5.10 -2.62
N LEU A 25 1.51 6.01 -3.57
CA LEU A 25 2.26 6.11 -4.84
C LEU A 25 3.48 7.03 -4.75
N VAL A 26 3.74 7.68 -3.62
CA VAL A 26 4.87 8.60 -3.43
C VAL A 26 6.05 7.87 -2.78
N HIS A 27 7.11 7.63 -3.54
CA HIS A 27 8.36 7.05 -3.03
C HIS A 27 9.23 8.08 -2.31
N SER A 28 10.03 7.65 -1.33
CA SER A 28 10.89 8.52 -0.52
C SER A 28 11.94 9.28 -1.34
N SER A 29 12.49 8.67 -2.40
CA SER A 29 13.42 9.35 -3.31
C SER A 29 12.80 10.59 -3.97
N TYR A 30 11.52 10.49 -4.36
CA TYR A 30 10.81 11.58 -5.01
C TYR A 30 10.58 12.75 -4.05
N VAL A 31 10.25 12.47 -2.80
CA VAL A 31 10.11 13.48 -1.72
C VAL A 31 11.44 14.19 -1.48
N ASN A 32 12.54 13.45 -1.44
CA ASN A 32 13.87 14.00 -1.21
C ASN A 32 14.33 14.93 -2.35
N GLU A 33 13.98 14.61 -3.59
CA GLU A 33 14.29 15.44 -4.77
C GLU A 33 13.33 16.62 -4.95
N ASN A 34 12.12 16.54 -4.38
CA ASN A 34 11.05 17.52 -4.54
C ASN A 34 10.44 17.93 -3.18
N PRO A 35 11.18 18.67 -2.34
CA PRO A 35 10.77 18.98 -0.96
C PRO A 35 9.47 19.80 -0.81
N GLY A 36 8.92 20.35 -1.91
CA GLY A 36 7.64 21.06 -1.93
C GLY A 36 6.46 20.27 -2.48
N PHE A 37 6.66 19.02 -2.93
CA PHE A 37 5.63 18.24 -3.62
C PHE A 37 4.68 17.50 -2.66
N ALA A 38 5.24 16.69 -1.77
CA ALA A 38 4.47 15.94 -0.79
C ALA A 38 5.20 15.94 0.55
N PRO A 39 4.49 16.14 1.67
CA PRO A 39 5.12 16.18 2.98
C PRO A 39 5.57 14.80 3.49
N VAL A 40 5.05 13.70 2.92
CA VAL A 40 5.27 12.34 3.43
C VAL A 40 5.32 11.32 2.29
N SER A 41 6.27 10.39 2.36
CA SER A 41 6.41 9.20 1.50
C SER A 41 5.40 8.09 1.87
N ASN A 42 5.43 7.01 1.11
CA ASN A 42 4.67 5.78 1.38
C ASN A 42 5.29 4.86 2.45
N GLU A 43 6.50 5.13 2.96
CA GLU A 43 7.26 4.20 3.83
C GLU A 43 6.47 3.72 5.06
N ARG A 44 5.67 4.59 5.68
CA ARG A 44 4.81 4.20 6.82
C ARG A 44 3.66 3.29 6.40
N LEU A 45 3.10 3.51 5.21
CA LEU A 45 2.02 2.68 4.65
C LEU A 45 2.58 1.32 4.20
N GLU A 46 3.78 1.31 3.61
CA GLU A 46 4.53 0.10 3.25
C GLU A 46 4.76 -0.76 4.49
N PHE A 47 5.34 -0.20 5.55
CA PHE A 47 5.59 -0.93 6.79
C PHE A 47 4.33 -1.57 7.38
N LEU A 48 3.20 -0.84 7.37
CA LEU A 48 1.92 -1.37 7.83
C LEU A 48 1.38 -2.46 6.90
N GLY A 49 1.46 -2.23 5.58
CA GLY A 49 1.01 -3.18 4.57
C GLY A 49 1.75 -4.50 4.62
N ASP A 50 3.07 -4.47 4.85
CA ASP A 50 3.91 -5.66 4.95
C ASP A 50 3.52 -6.54 6.15
N ALA A 51 3.24 -5.91 7.30
CA ALA A 51 2.76 -6.61 8.49
C ALA A 51 1.37 -7.26 8.26
N ILE A 52 0.45 -6.54 7.62
CA ILE A 52 -0.90 -7.06 7.31
C ILE A 52 -0.82 -8.21 6.30
N LEU A 53 -0.05 -8.04 5.23
CA LEU A 53 0.12 -9.08 4.21
C LEU A 53 0.76 -10.33 4.82
N GLY A 54 1.79 -10.16 5.64
CA GLY A 54 2.42 -11.25 6.38
C GLY A 54 1.43 -12.00 7.27
N PHE A 55 0.56 -11.29 7.99
CA PHE A 55 -0.49 -11.90 8.81
C PHE A 55 -1.48 -12.71 7.97
N VAL A 56 -2.03 -12.13 6.89
CA VAL A 56 -3.03 -12.81 6.03
C VAL A 56 -2.43 -14.06 5.39
N VAL A 57 -1.19 -13.97 4.90
CA VAL A 57 -0.49 -15.13 4.32
C VAL A 57 -0.22 -16.19 5.38
N ALA A 58 0.24 -15.81 6.57
CA ALA A 58 0.48 -16.74 7.66
C ALA A 58 -0.81 -17.46 8.12
N GLU A 59 -1.90 -16.72 8.27
CA GLU A 59 -3.21 -17.28 8.59
C GLU A 59 -3.67 -18.27 7.51
N LYS A 60 -3.55 -17.88 6.24
CA LYS A 60 -3.94 -18.73 5.12
C LYS A 60 -3.14 -20.04 5.07
N LEU A 61 -1.82 -19.95 5.25
CA LEU A 61 -0.94 -21.12 5.30
C LEU A 61 -1.25 -22.02 6.50
N TYR A 62 -1.52 -21.43 7.67
CA TYR A 62 -1.90 -22.18 8.87
C TYR A 62 -3.20 -22.96 8.66
N GLN A 63 -4.19 -22.36 8.00
CA GLN A 63 -5.48 -22.98 7.70
C GLN A 63 -5.37 -24.06 6.61
N ASP A 64 -4.60 -23.82 5.56
CA ASP A 64 -4.47 -24.73 4.42
C ASP A 64 -3.58 -25.94 4.74
N PHE A 65 -2.62 -25.77 5.65
CA PHE A 65 -1.67 -26.82 6.02
C PHE A 65 -1.63 -27.06 7.55
N PRO A 66 -2.73 -27.49 8.17
CA PRO A 66 -2.83 -27.64 9.63
C PRO A 66 -1.94 -28.76 10.19
N LEU A 67 -1.41 -29.63 9.33
CA LEU A 67 -0.54 -30.76 9.67
C LEU A 67 0.87 -30.61 9.07
N PHE A 68 1.23 -29.43 8.57
CA PHE A 68 2.58 -29.17 8.05
C PHE A 68 3.62 -29.45 9.14
N ARG A 69 4.58 -30.31 8.82
CA ARG A 69 5.67 -30.74 9.72
C ARG A 69 7.00 -30.26 9.18
#